data_AF-A0A7J3TLN2-F1
#
_entry.id   AF-A0A7J3TLN2-F1
#
_cell.length_a   1.000
_cell.length_b   1.000
_cell.length_c   1.000
_cell.angle_alpha   90.00
_cell.angle_beta   90.00
_cell.angle_gamma   90.00
#
_symmetry.space_group_name_H-M   'P 1'
#
loop_
_entity.id
_entity.type
_entity.pdbx_description
1 polymer ?
#
loop_
_entity_poly.entity_id
_entity_poly.type
_entity_poly.pdbx_seq_one_letter_code
_entity_poly.pdbx_strand_id
1 'polypeptide(L)' 'AVAYGIMTHVSPTPPITGSEDAVKLYTEDLEKLTGGKIIVEDDAVKAAEIIEKVIIEKRKALGI' A
#
# COMPACT_ATOMS: atom_id res chain seq x y z
N ALA A 1 -4.04 -10.05 -2.18
CA ALA A 1 -4.37 -9.02 -1.17
C ALA A 1 -4.83 -7.72 -1.84
N VAL A 2 -3.99 -7.05 -2.64
CA VAL A 2 -4.33 -5.79 -3.34
C VAL A 2 -5.65 -5.82 -4.13
N ALA A 3 -5.90 -6.87 -4.91
CA ALA A 3 -7.14 -7.02 -5.69
C ALA A 3 -8.41 -7.12 -4.81
N TYR A 4 -8.27 -7.50 -3.54
CA TYR A 4 -9.36 -7.54 -2.56
C TYR A 4 -9.49 -6.23 -1.76
N GLY A 5 -8.83 -5.16 -2.18
CA GLY A 5 -8.90 -3.84 -1.54
C GLY A 5 -8.03 -3.66 -0.31
N ILE A 6 -7.04 -4.53 -0.12
CA ILE A 6 -6.16 -4.50 1.05
C ILE A 6 -4.83 -3.84 0.67
N MET A 7 -4.45 -2.77 1.39
CA MET A 7 -3.09 -2.21 1.31
C MET A 7 -2.09 -3.30 1.73
N THR A 8 -1.11 -3.56 0.85
CA THR A 8 -0.14 -4.65 1.03
C THR A 8 1.27 -4.08 1.05
N HIS A 9 1.94 -4.20 2.19
CA HIS A 9 3.37 -3.96 2.30
C HIS A 9 4.14 -5.10 1.61
N VAL A 10 5.18 -4.76 0.85
CA VAL A 10 6.04 -5.70 0.14
C VAL A 10 7.49 -5.29 0.32
N SER A 11 8.32 -6.23 0.78
CA SER A 11 9.78 -6.13 0.81
C SER A 11 10.39 -7.49 0.42
N PRO A 12 11.45 -7.53 -0.40
CA PRO A 12 12.16 -6.39 -0.97
C PRO A 12 11.35 -5.70 -2.09
N THR A 13 11.89 -4.58 -2.61
CA THR A 13 11.30 -3.85 -3.74
C THR A 13 11.02 -4.79 -4.92
N PRO A 14 9.77 -4.86 -5.42
CA PRO A 14 9.43 -5.70 -6.57
C PRO A 14 10.06 -5.16 -7.87
N PRO A 15 10.29 -6.01 -8.89
CA PRO A 15 10.94 -5.63 -10.14
C PRO A 15 10.01 -4.86 -11.10
N ILE A 16 9.40 -3.78 -10.61
CA ILE A 16 8.47 -2.89 -11.35
C ILE A 16 9.04 -1.48 -11.54
N THR A 17 10.16 -1.16 -10.88
CA THR A 17 10.76 0.19 -10.85
C THR A 17 11.33 0.67 -12.18
N GLY A 18 11.45 -0.22 -13.18
CA GLY A 18 11.87 0.15 -14.54
C GLY A 18 10.77 0.83 -15.38
N SER A 19 9.54 0.93 -14.88
CA SER A 19 8.42 1.60 -15.54
C SER A 19 7.68 2.50 -14.56
N GLU A 20 7.68 3.81 -14.83
CA GLU A 20 6.95 4.79 -14.02
C GLU A 20 5.45 4.51 -14.00
N ASP A 21 4.89 4.09 -15.14
CA ASP A 21 3.48 3.69 -15.25
C ASP A 21 3.17 2.48 -14.36
N ALA A 22 4.05 1.47 -14.33
CA ALA A 22 3.86 0.31 -13.47
C ALA A 22 3.94 0.71 -12.00
N VAL A 23 4.93 1.52 -11.61
CA VAL A 23 5.05 2.02 -10.23
C VAL A 23 3.77 2.74 -9.82
N LYS A 24 3.35 3.74 -10.60
CA LYS A 24 2.14 4.52 -10.34
C LYS A 24 0.88 3.66 -10.26
N LEU A 25 0.75 2.69 -11.18
CA LEU A 25 -0.38 1.76 -11.16
C LEU A 25 -0.49 1.04 -9.82
N TYR A 26 0.61 0.43 -9.37
CA TYR A 26 0.61 -0.38 -8.15
C TYR A 26 0.59 0.42 -6.85
N THR A 27 1.15 1.62 -6.82
CA THR A 27 1.26 2.44 -5.59
C THR A 27 0.13 3.44 -5.41
N GLU A 28 -0.57 3.84 -6.49
CA GLU A 28 -1.57 4.90 -6.45
C GLU A 28 -2.89 4.51 -7.13
N ASP A 29 -2.85 4.09 -8.40
CA ASP A 29 -4.10 3.98 -9.18
C ASP A 29 -4.96 2.80 -8.75
N LEU A 30 -4.35 1.68 -8.32
CA LEU A 30 -5.11 0.55 -7.77
C LEU A 30 -5.89 0.91 -6.50
N GLU A 31 -5.45 1.89 -5.70
CA GLU A 31 -6.20 2.30 -4.51
C GLU A 31 -7.57 2.90 -4.89
N LYS A 32 -7.61 3.62 -6.02
CA LYS A 32 -8.85 4.22 -6.54
C LYS A 32 -9.76 3.18 -7.18
N LEU A 33 -9.19 2.11 -7.75
CA LEU A 33 -9.92 1.08 -8.48
C LEU A 33 -10.41 -0.06 -7.58
N THR A 34 -9.58 -0.55 -6.66
CA THR A 34 -9.89 -1.70 -5.81
C THR A 34 -9.93 -1.36 -4.33
N GLY A 35 -9.40 -0.21 -3.91
CA GLY A 35 -9.18 0.14 -2.50
C GLY A 35 -7.83 -0.33 -1.94
N GLY A 36 -7.07 -1.13 -2.70
CA GLY A 36 -5.79 -1.69 -2.30
C GLY A 36 -4.62 -1.08 -3.08
N LYS A 37 -3.43 -1.08 -2.49
CA LYS A 37 -2.18 -0.62 -3.13
C LYS A 37 -0.97 -1.35 -2.56
N ILE A 38 0.16 -1.23 -3.24
CA ILE A 38 1.46 -1.67 -2.75
C ILE A 38 2.15 -0.53 -2.01
N ILE A 39 2.78 -0.87 -0.88
CA ILE A 39 3.76 -0.01 -0.22
C ILE A 39 5.07 -0.78 -0.13
N VAL A 40 6.17 -0.12 -0.44
CA VAL A 40 7.52 -0.69 -0.36
C VAL A 40 8.30 0.07 0.70
N GLU A 41 8.78 -0.65 1.70
CA GLU A 41 9.61 -0.12 2.79
C GLU A 41 10.44 -1.28 3.35
N ASP A 42 11.76 -1.13 3.44
CA ASP A 42 12.64 -2.21 3.88
C ASP A 42 12.93 -2.11 5.39
N ASP A 43 12.73 -0.94 6.01
CA ASP A 43 12.82 -0.79 7.45
C ASP A 43 11.55 -1.32 8.14
N ALA A 44 11.71 -2.35 8.97
CA ALA A 44 10.58 -3.00 9.62
C ALA A 44 9.78 -2.09 10.56
N VAL A 45 10.45 -1.12 11.22
CA VAL A 45 9.77 -0.18 12.13
C VAL A 45 8.93 0.79 11.32
N LYS A 46 9.48 1.37 10.26
CA LYS A 46 8.74 2.25 9.36
C LYS A 46 7.59 1.54 8.65
N ALA A 47 7.79 0.29 8.22
CA ALA A 47 6.74 -0.51 7.64
C ALA A 47 5.57 -0.71 8.62
N ALA A 48 5.86 -0.99 9.90
CA ALA A 48 4.86 -1.10 10.94
C ALA A 48 4.13 0.23 11.19
N GLU A 49 4.84 1.35 11.27
CA GLU A 49 4.25 2.69 11.41
C GLU A 49 3.29 3.02 10.25
N ILE A 50 3.68 2.67 9.02
CA ILE A 50 2.83 2.88 7.84
C ILE A 50 1.57 2.00 7.92
N ILE A 51 1.71 0.72 8.27
CA ILE A 51 0.57 -0.20 8.42
C ILE A 51 -0.38 0.31 9.51
N GLU A 52 0.14 0.70 10.67
CA GLU A 52 -0.65 1.26 11.77
C GLU A 52 -1.41 2.51 11.32
N LYS A 53 -0.71 3.45 10.66
CA LYS A 53 -1.33 4.66 10.13
C LYS A 53 -2.51 4.34 9.22
N VAL A 54 -2.36 3.40 8.28
CA VAL A 54 -3.45 2.98 7.39
C VAL A 54 -4.60 2.37 8.18
N ILE A 55 -4.32 1.52 9.18
CA ILE A 55 -5.37 0.94 10.04
C ILE A 55 -6.15 2.04 10.76
N ILE A 56 -5.46 3.00 11.38
CA ILE A 56 -6.09 4.11 12.11
C ILE A 56 -6.91 5.00 11.17
N GLU A 57 -6.42 5.30 9.97
CA GLU A 57 -7.17 6.05 8.95
C GLU A 57 -8.46 5.32 8.56
N LYS A 58 -8.39 4.01 8.30
CA LYS A 58 -9.58 3.20 7.97
C LYS A 58 -10.56 3.11 9.15
N ARG A 59 -10.08 2.98 10.40
CA ARG A 59 -10.94 3.00 11.60
C ARG A 59 -11.67 4.32 11.76
N LYS A 60 -10.96 5.45 11.61
CA LYS A 60 -11.57 6.79 11.64
C LYS A 60 -12.64 6.96 10.56
N ALA A 61 -12.38 6.47 9.35
CA ALA A 61 -13.36 6.50 8.25
C ALA A 61 -14.62 5.65 8.54
N LEU A 62 -14.50 4.64 9.42
CA LEU A 62 -15.62 3.84 9.92
C LEU A 62 -16.27 4.40 11.20
N GLY A 63 -15.76 5.51 11.75
CA GLY A 63 -16.23 6.09 13.01
C GLY A 63 -15.78 5.34 14.26
N ILE A 64 -14.64 4.63 14.20
CA ILE A 64 -14.04 3.83 15.29
C ILE A 64 -12.72 4.45 15.75
#